data_AF-A0A545VXV2-F1
#
_entry.id   AF-A0A545VXV2-F1
#
_cell.length_a   1.000
_cell.length_b   1.000
_cell.length_c   1.000
_cell.angle_alpha   90.00
_cell.angle_beta   90.00
_cell.angle_gamma   90.00
#
_symmetry.space_group_name_H-M   'P 1'
#
loop_
_entity.id
_entity.type
_entity.pdbx_description
1 polymer ?
#
loop_
_entity_poly.entity_id
_entity_poly.type
_entity_poly.pdbx_seq_one_letter_code
_entity_poly.pdbx_strand_id
1 'polypeptide(L)'
;MAPHRAQNLNPEAICAAVSALQLGSSDPFVDGEFRGGECRIFKVSFKEDLSLSVRVNHPADGDQQDIIDHVNMETRFFRSLEAKAFPWSPRYRAASLTFDNPINYPFMVLDWAEGAPLKWDDNFPLQPIRDILLAQLAEIQLSLVTCTMENRCTTATEFFERRIRNQLKRVKDGKLPGLVEKDCLDQLTLLPKVLGRDGHSRAFAVDHGDLKPANIIVDQENNIKCIIDWGFAAMVPIVQAAKLPCFLWTDDSATRVPSQAMLKDRQSYINSIPTQESQAALYMKRWQDVKDVDFRMLYLESISSKGMLASMASVGWKLSYCDLVEEI
;
A
#
# COMPACT_ATOMS: atom_id res chain seq x y z
N MET A 1 -36.11 -0.08 2.59
CA MET A 1 -34.74 -0.44 3.00
C MET A 1 -34.80 -0.74 4.49
N ALA A 2 -34.44 -1.95 4.91
CA ALA A 2 -34.36 -2.26 6.34
C ALA A 2 -33.17 -1.49 6.94
N PRO A 3 -33.30 -0.88 8.14
CA PRO A 3 -32.19 -0.21 8.77
C PRO A 3 -31.07 -1.23 9.00
N HIS A 4 -29.86 -0.91 8.54
CA HIS A 4 -28.68 -1.74 8.80
C HIS A 4 -28.56 -1.98 10.31
N ARG A 5 -28.45 -3.25 10.73
CA ARG A 5 -28.19 -3.58 12.13
C ARG A 5 -26.91 -2.85 12.55
N ALA A 6 -26.99 -2.07 13.62
CA ALA A 6 -25.82 -1.39 14.17
C ALA A 6 -24.77 -2.43 14.56
N GLN A 7 -23.52 -2.17 14.21
CA GLN A 7 -22.39 -3.01 14.63
C GLN A 7 -22.31 -3.05 16.16
N ASN A 8 -22.12 -4.24 16.72
CA ASN A 8 -21.89 -4.43 18.15
C ASN A 8 -20.39 -4.55 18.42
N LEU A 9 -19.76 -3.42 18.72
CA LEU A 9 -18.31 -3.31 18.89
C LEU A 9 -17.89 -3.22 20.36
N ASN A 10 -18.74 -3.67 21.28
CA ASN A 10 -18.35 -3.74 22.69
C ASN A 10 -17.28 -4.85 22.88
N PRO A 11 -16.37 -4.73 23.86
CA PRO A 11 -15.30 -5.72 24.05
C PRO A 11 -15.80 -7.16 24.22
N GLU A 12 -16.93 -7.35 24.91
CA GLU A 12 -17.55 -8.66 25.13
C GLU A 12 -17.96 -9.34 23.82
N ALA A 13 -18.52 -8.60 22.87
CA ALA A 13 -18.90 -9.10 21.56
C ALA A 13 -17.70 -9.42 20.69
N ILE A 14 -16.65 -8.59 20.72
CA ILE A 14 -15.40 -8.87 20.03
C ILE A 14 -14.79 -10.19 20.55
N CYS A 15 -14.69 -10.34 21.87
CA CYS A 15 -14.19 -11.56 22.50
C CYS A 15 -15.05 -12.78 22.17
N ALA A 16 -16.37 -12.66 22.28
CA ALA A 16 -17.30 -13.75 21.94
C ALA A 16 -17.18 -14.17 20.46
N ALA A 17 -16.96 -13.20 19.55
CA ALA A 17 -16.78 -13.48 18.13
C ALA A 17 -15.46 -14.22 17.85
N VAL A 18 -14.37 -13.86 18.54
CA VAL A 18 -13.09 -14.59 18.44
C VAL A 18 -13.23 -16.01 19.01
N SER A 19 -13.88 -16.17 20.17
CA SER A 19 -14.15 -17.50 20.74
C SER A 19 -15.01 -18.38 19.84
N ALA A 20 -16.01 -17.81 19.16
CA ALA A 20 -16.85 -18.54 18.21
C ALA A 20 -16.06 -19.10 17.01
N LEU A 21 -14.96 -18.46 16.64
CA LEU A 21 -14.03 -18.92 15.60
C LEU A 21 -13.02 -19.95 16.12
N GLN A 22 -13.07 -20.32 17.40
CA GLN A 22 -12.15 -21.26 18.06
C GLN A 22 -10.67 -20.85 17.91
N LEU A 23 -10.40 -19.54 18.02
CA LEU A 23 -9.05 -18.98 17.95
C LEU A 23 -8.51 -18.66 19.34
N GLY A 24 -7.25 -19.05 19.58
CA GLY A 24 -6.54 -18.82 20.84
C GLY A 24 -7.06 -19.64 22.03
N SER A 25 -6.49 -19.39 23.19
CA SER A 25 -6.81 -20.03 24.47
C SER A 25 -8.08 -19.42 25.10
N SER A 26 -8.50 -20.00 26.23
CA SER A 26 -9.60 -19.47 27.01
C SER A 26 -9.29 -18.07 27.55
N ASP A 27 -10.31 -17.22 27.65
CA ASP A 27 -10.28 -15.85 28.17
C ASP A 27 -9.68 -14.77 27.24
N PRO A 28 -10.18 -14.57 26.00
CA PRO A 28 -9.80 -13.41 25.21
C PRO A 28 -10.23 -12.11 25.87
N PHE A 29 -9.40 -11.07 25.77
CA PHE A 29 -9.74 -9.71 26.18
C PHE A 29 -9.28 -8.68 25.16
N VAL A 30 -9.99 -7.56 25.04
CA VAL A 30 -9.59 -6.47 24.16
C VAL A 30 -8.52 -5.63 24.87
N ASP A 31 -7.32 -5.61 24.29
CA ASP A 31 -6.12 -4.92 24.78
C ASP A 31 -5.90 -3.57 24.08
N GLY A 32 -6.63 -3.30 22.99
CA GLY A 32 -6.60 -2.01 22.32
C GLY A 32 -7.60 -1.88 21.17
N GLU A 33 -7.96 -0.64 20.85
CA GLU A 33 -8.77 -0.26 19.69
C GLU A 33 -8.00 0.76 18.85
N PHE A 34 -7.95 0.54 17.54
CA PHE A 34 -7.35 1.44 16.56
C PHE A 34 -8.39 1.78 15.51
N ARG A 35 -8.50 3.07 15.18
CA ARG A 35 -9.44 3.55 14.17
C ARG A 35 -8.68 3.96 12.92
N GLY A 36 -8.80 3.15 11.88
CA GLY A 36 -8.31 3.46 10.54
C GLY A 36 -9.36 4.20 9.70
N GLY A 37 -8.96 4.57 8.48
CA GLY A 37 -9.85 5.23 7.52
C GLY A 37 -10.99 4.32 7.02
N GLU A 38 -10.72 3.02 6.88
CA GLU A 38 -11.67 2.05 6.29
C GLU A 38 -12.24 1.05 7.32
N CYS A 39 -11.53 0.85 8.43
CA CYS A 39 -11.92 -0.13 9.44
C CYS A 39 -11.58 0.31 10.88
N ARG A 40 -12.19 -0.38 11.83
CA ARG A 40 -11.74 -0.44 13.23
C ARG A 40 -11.02 -1.76 13.45
N ILE A 41 -9.90 -1.67 14.16
CA ILE A 41 -9.03 -2.80 14.45
C ILE A 41 -8.97 -2.97 15.96
N PHE A 42 -9.29 -4.16 16.45
CA PHE A 42 -9.19 -4.50 17.87
C PHE A 42 -8.02 -5.45 18.08
N LYS A 43 -7.12 -5.10 18.99
CA LYS A 43 -6.12 -6.04 19.50
C LYS A 43 -6.80 -6.92 20.54
N VAL A 44 -6.90 -8.21 20.27
CA VAL A 44 -7.43 -9.20 21.20
C VAL A 44 -6.27 -10.02 21.72
N SER A 45 -6.05 -9.95 23.02
CA SER A 45 -4.94 -10.61 23.70
C SER A 45 -5.46 -11.79 24.53
N PHE A 46 -4.56 -12.72 24.82
CA PHE A 46 -4.80 -13.92 25.63
C PHE A 46 -3.74 -13.97 26.73
N LYS A 47 -3.96 -14.78 27.78
CA LYS A 47 -2.96 -14.94 28.85
C LYS A 47 -1.74 -15.72 28.39
N GLU A 48 -1.93 -16.71 27.52
CA GLU A 48 -0.90 -17.70 27.15
C GLU A 48 -0.60 -17.75 25.65
N ASP A 49 -1.36 -17.03 24.83
CA ASP A 49 -1.23 -17.03 23.37
C ASP A 49 -0.89 -15.68 22.78
N LEU A 50 -0.47 -15.71 21.51
CA LEU A 50 -0.22 -14.52 20.71
C LEU A 50 -1.49 -13.69 20.52
N SER A 51 -1.32 -12.37 20.53
CA SER A 51 -2.40 -11.43 20.26
C SER A 51 -2.91 -11.57 18.82
N LEU A 52 -4.18 -11.26 18.61
CA LEU A 52 -4.86 -11.26 17.33
C LEU A 52 -5.35 -9.85 16.98
N SER A 53 -5.50 -9.61 15.67
CA SER A 53 -6.05 -8.39 15.11
C SER A 53 -7.44 -8.69 14.52
N VAL A 54 -8.49 -8.17 15.15
CA VAL A 54 -9.87 -8.26 14.64
C VAL A 54 -10.19 -7.00 13.84
N ARG A 55 -10.41 -7.14 12.54
CA ARG A 55 -10.66 -6.04 11.60
C ARG A 55 -12.14 -6.02 11.23
N VAL A 56 -12.80 -4.91 11.55
CA VAL A 56 -14.22 -4.66 11.25
C VAL A 56 -14.33 -3.39 10.42
N ASN A 57 -14.79 -3.51 9.18
CA ASN A 57 -14.94 -2.35 8.29
C ASN A 57 -15.99 -1.38 8.82
N HIS A 58 -15.84 -0.09 8.52
CA HIS A 58 -16.89 0.88 8.85
C HIS A 58 -18.19 0.49 8.13
N PRO A 59 -19.36 0.80 8.71
CA PRO A 59 -20.64 0.58 8.05
C PRO A 59 -20.65 1.29 6.69
N ALA A 60 -20.89 0.53 5.62
CA ALA A 60 -21.05 1.07 4.28
C ALA A 60 -22.53 1.08 3.91
N ASP A 61 -22.95 2.12 3.17
CA ASP A 61 -24.24 2.14 2.50
C ASP A 61 -24.15 1.20 1.29
N GLY A 62 -24.68 -0.02 1.42
CA GLY A 62 -24.55 -1.05 0.38
C GLY A 62 -25.37 -2.29 0.68
N ASP A 63 -25.47 -3.19 -0.30
CA ASP A 63 -26.10 -4.48 -0.07
C ASP A 63 -25.25 -5.32 0.91
N GLN A 64 -25.91 -6.18 1.69
CA GLN A 64 -25.20 -7.07 2.62
C GLN A 64 -24.22 -7.98 1.89
N GLN A 65 -24.54 -8.40 0.66
CA GLN A 65 -23.64 -9.22 -0.14
C GLN A 65 -22.38 -8.45 -0.56
N ASP A 66 -22.49 -7.17 -0.92
CA ASP A 66 -21.34 -6.33 -1.29
C ASP A 66 -20.36 -6.20 -0.11
N ILE A 67 -20.88 -6.03 1.10
CA ILE A 67 -20.08 -5.96 2.33
C ILE A 67 -19.35 -7.29 2.58
N ILE A 68 -20.06 -8.41 2.45
CA ILE A 68 -19.48 -9.75 2.60
C ILE A 68 -18.39 -10.00 1.55
N ASP A 69 -18.67 -9.65 0.30
CA ASP A 69 -17.74 -9.84 -0.82
C ASP A 69 -16.47 -9.01 -0.65
N HIS A 70 -16.60 -7.81 -0.09
CA HIS A 70 -15.46 -6.97 0.24
C HIS A 70 -14.55 -7.61 1.31
N VAL A 71 -15.12 -8.06 2.43
CA VAL A 71 -14.32 -8.77 3.47
C VAL A 71 -13.72 -10.04 2.88
N ASN A 72 -14.48 -10.83 2.11
CA ASN A 72 -14.00 -12.03 1.45
C ASN A 72 -12.83 -11.74 0.49
N MET A 73 -12.88 -10.64 -0.26
CA MET A 73 -11.78 -10.20 -1.12
C MET A 73 -10.51 -9.92 -0.32
N GLU A 74 -10.62 -9.21 0.81
CA GLU A 74 -9.49 -8.96 1.72
C GLU A 74 -8.91 -10.29 2.26
N THR A 75 -9.75 -11.25 2.66
CA THR A 75 -9.27 -12.57 3.13
C THR A 75 -8.49 -13.33 2.05
N ARG A 76 -8.95 -13.28 0.79
CA ARG A 76 -8.28 -13.94 -0.34
C ARG A 76 -6.92 -13.29 -0.62
N PHE A 77 -6.82 -11.97 -0.44
CA PHE A 77 -5.57 -11.24 -0.61
C PHE A 77 -4.51 -11.74 0.39
N PHE A 78 -4.80 -11.75 1.70
CA PHE A 78 -3.85 -12.24 2.70
C PHE A 78 -3.48 -13.71 2.50
N ARG A 79 -4.44 -14.58 2.20
CA ARG A 79 -4.17 -15.98 1.86
C ARG A 79 -3.27 -16.12 0.63
N SER A 80 -3.39 -15.22 -0.35
CA SER A 80 -2.54 -15.25 -1.54
C SER A 80 -1.09 -14.87 -1.23
N LEU A 81 -0.86 -13.94 -0.29
CA LEU A 81 0.48 -13.59 0.17
C LEU A 81 1.10 -14.74 0.97
N GLU A 82 0.33 -15.41 1.83
CA GLU A 82 0.78 -16.60 2.54
C GLU A 82 1.13 -17.75 1.59
N ALA A 83 0.30 -18.00 0.58
CA ALA A 83 0.57 -19.03 -0.44
C ALA A 83 1.82 -18.72 -1.27
N LYS A 84 2.16 -17.43 -1.42
CA LYS A 84 3.41 -16.95 -2.04
C LYS A 84 4.59 -16.88 -1.06
N ALA A 85 4.39 -17.37 0.18
CA ALA A 85 5.38 -17.38 1.26
C ALA A 85 5.99 -16.00 1.55
N PHE A 86 5.20 -14.92 1.40
CA PHE A 86 5.64 -13.58 1.76
C PHE A 86 5.55 -13.38 3.29
N PRO A 87 6.68 -13.27 4.02
CA PRO A 87 6.68 -13.41 5.47
C PRO A 87 6.33 -12.11 6.22
N TRP A 88 6.34 -10.96 5.55
CA TRP A 88 6.13 -9.66 6.20
C TRP A 88 4.68 -9.18 6.17
N SER A 89 3.71 -9.96 5.70
CA SER A 89 2.29 -9.63 5.89
C SER A 89 1.73 -10.33 7.14
N PRO A 90 0.75 -9.73 7.84
CA PRO A 90 0.02 -10.43 8.89
C PRO A 90 -0.60 -11.71 8.35
N ARG A 91 -0.53 -12.78 9.14
CA ARG A 91 -1.09 -14.07 8.74
C ARG A 91 -2.60 -14.08 8.91
N TYR A 92 -3.28 -14.65 7.94
CA TYR A 92 -4.72 -14.88 8.01
C TYR A 92 -5.02 -15.99 9.01
N ARG A 93 -5.98 -15.76 9.91
CA ARG A 93 -6.45 -16.76 10.88
C ARG A 93 -7.85 -17.24 10.58
N ALA A 94 -8.80 -16.30 10.51
CA ALA A 94 -10.19 -16.63 10.23
C ALA A 94 -10.97 -15.40 9.74
N ALA A 95 -12.23 -15.61 9.41
CA ALA A 95 -13.18 -14.53 9.12
C ALA A 95 -14.60 -15.02 9.43
N SER A 96 -15.48 -14.09 9.77
CA SER A 96 -16.93 -14.30 9.76
C SER A 96 -17.51 -13.54 8.59
N LEU A 97 -18.12 -14.26 7.64
CA LEU A 97 -18.71 -13.71 6.41
C LEU A 97 -20.24 -13.66 6.49
N THR A 98 -20.76 -13.32 7.67
CA THR A 98 -22.20 -13.22 7.95
C THR A 98 -22.46 -12.08 8.92
N PHE A 99 -23.68 -11.55 8.93
CA PHE A 99 -24.16 -10.62 9.95
C PHE A 99 -24.68 -11.33 11.20
N ASP A 100 -24.89 -12.66 11.12
CA ASP A 100 -25.32 -13.48 12.25
C ASP A 100 -24.11 -13.92 13.07
N ASN A 101 -23.54 -12.97 13.80
CA ASN A 101 -22.42 -13.17 14.70
C ASN A 101 -22.47 -12.11 15.83
N PRO A 102 -21.70 -12.27 16.93
CA PRO A 102 -21.77 -11.34 18.06
C PRO A 102 -21.53 -9.85 17.73
N ILE A 103 -20.73 -9.57 16.69
CA ILE A 103 -20.41 -8.21 16.19
C ILE A 103 -21.54 -7.65 15.31
N ASN A 104 -22.49 -8.48 14.86
CA ASN A 104 -23.52 -8.14 13.89
C ASN A 104 -22.98 -7.58 12.56
N TYR A 105 -21.76 -7.96 12.17
CA TYR A 105 -21.11 -7.49 10.95
C TYR A 105 -20.02 -8.47 10.48
N PRO A 106 -19.77 -8.62 9.17
CA PRO A 106 -18.64 -9.39 8.69
C PRO A 106 -17.28 -8.82 9.14
N PHE A 107 -16.34 -9.69 9.47
CA PHE A 107 -15.02 -9.30 9.96
C PHE A 107 -13.95 -10.33 9.63
N MET A 108 -12.68 -9.92 9.69
CA MET A 108 -11.52 -10.78 9.49
C MET A 108 -10.62 -10.75 10.73
N VAL A 109 -9.93 -11.86 10.98
CA VAL A 109 -8.94 -12.01 12.05
C VAL A 109 -7.58 -12.35 11.45
N LEU A 110 -6.58 -11.53 11.80
CA LEU A 110 -5.18 -11.72 11.43
C LEU A 110 -4.31 -11.89 12.68
N ASP A 111 -3.07 -12.34 12.50
CA ASP A 111 -2.04 -12.18 13.55
C ASP A 111 -1.87 -10.71 13.91
N TRP A 112 -1.67 -10.44 15.20
CA TRP A 112 -1.19 -9.14 15.64
C TRP A 112 0.32 -9.01 15.38
N ALA A 113 0.72 -7.89 14.79
CA ALA A 113 2.13 -7.57 14.60
C ALA A 113 2.68 -6.92 15.88
N GLU A 114 3.42 -7.68 16.68
CA GLU A 114 4.10 -7.14 17.87
C GLU A 114 5.26 -6.22 17.46
N GLY A 115 5.36 -5.07 18.14
CA GLY A 115 6.35 -4.04 17.85
C GLY A 115 5.74 -2.63 17.88
N ALA A 116 6.45 -1.68 17.30
CA ALA A 116 6.01 -0.30 17.15
C ALA A 116 6.05 0.13 15.68
N PRO A 117 5.17 1.05 15.25
CA PRO A 117 5.32 1.70 13.95
C PRO A 117 6.68 2.38 13.82
N LEU A 118 7.30 2.25 12.65
CA LEU A 118 8.57 2.88 12.33
C LEU A 118 8.41 4.39 12.38
N LYS A 119 9.32 5.03 13.13
CA LYS A 119 9.48 6.48 13.10
C LYS A 119 10.57 6.83 12.09
N TRP A 120 10.28 7.78 11.22
CA TRP A 120 11.19 8.20 10.17
C TRP A 120 11.07 9.69 9.92
N ASP A 121 12.19 10.40 9.96
CA ASP A 121 12.36 11.77 9.50
C ASP A 121 13.80 11.97 9.01
N ASP A 122 14.18 13.21 8.66
CA ASP A 122 15.52 13.52 8.15
C ASP A 122 16.66 13.25 9.16
N ASN A 123 16.33 13.11 10.46
CA ASN A 123 17.28 12.97 11.56
C ASN A 123 17.13 11.65 12.36
N PHE A 124 16.03 10.92 12.16
CA PHE A 124 15.73 9.67 12.86
C PHE A 124 15.20 8.59 11.91
N PRO A 125 15.63 7.32 12.04
CA PRO A 125 16.65 6.81 12.96
C PRO A 125 18.06 7.28 12.57
N LEU A 126 18.98 7.24 13.53
CA LEU A 126 20.40 7.56 13.33
C LEU A 126 21.12 6.41 12.60
N GLN A 127 22.23 6.71 11.94
CA GLN A 127 23.13 5.67 11.45
C GLN A 127 23.83 4.94 12.61
N PRO A 128 24.14 3.64 12.49
CA PRO A 128 23.97 2.79 11.30
C PRO A 128 22.58 2.16 11.14
N ILE A 129 21.68 2.32 12.13
CA ILE A 129 20.35 1.69 12.14
C ILE A 129 19.53 2.07 10.90
N ARG A 130 19.66 3.32 10.46
CA ARG A 130 19.02 3.84 9.25
C ARG A 130 19.33 3.00 8.00
N ASP A 131 20.60 2.67 7.77
CA ASP A 131 21.02 1.90 6.60
C ASP A 131 20.54 0.44 6.68
N ILE A 132 20.53 -0.13 7.89
CA ILE A 132 20.01 -1.48 8.14
C ILE A 132 18.51 -1.57 7.78
N LEU A 133 17.72 -0.60 8.23
CA LEU A 133 16.29 -0.56 7.94
C LEU A 133 15.99 -0.36 6.45
N LEU A 134 16.78 0.48 5.76
CA LEU A 134 16.65 0.67 4.32
C LEU A 134 17.00 -0.62 3.55
N ALA A 135 18.03 -1.35 4.00
CA ALA A 135 18.39 -2.62 3.40
C ALA A 135 17.29 -3.68 3.57
N GLN A 136 16.72 -3.80 4.78
CA GLN A 136 15.57 -4.68 5.03
C GLN A 136 14.36 -4.28 4.19
N LEU A 137 14.07 -2.97 4.06
CA LEU A 137 12.95 -2.52 3.26
C LEU A 137 13.12 -2.84 1.77
N ALA A 138 14.35 -2.70 1.25
CA ALA A 138 14.69 -3.07 -0.13
C ALA A 138 14.49 -4.58 -0.36
N GLU A 139 14.93 -5.40 0.59
CA GLU A 139 14.70 -6.85 0.58
C GLU A 139 13.20 -7.19 0.58
N ILE A 140 12.42 -6.52 1.44
CA ILE A 140 10.97 -6.73 1.56
C ILE A 140 10.26 -6.39 0.25
N GLN A 141 10.54 -5.21 -0.33
CA GLN A 141 9.94 -4.82 -1.60
C GLN A 141 10.35 -5.79 -2.70
N LEU A 142 11.64 -6.14 -2.79
CA LEU A 142 12.14 -7.08 -3.78
C LEU A 142 11.45 -8.44 -3.65
N SER A 143 11.29 -8.95 -2.43
CA SER A 143 10.62 -10.21 -2.16
C SER A 143 9.14 -10.17 -2.57
N LEU A 144 8.42 -9.10 -2.18
CA LEU A 144 7.02 -8.91 -2.56
C LEU A 144 6.86 -8.90 -4.08
N VAL A 145 7.66 -8.10 -4.78
CA VAL A 145 7.61 -8.01 -6.24
C VAL A 145 7.97 -9.37 -6.84
N THR A 146 9.04 -10.01 -6.38
CA THR A 146 9.51 -11.30 -6.92
C THR A 146 8.45 -12.40 -6.77
N CYS A 147 7.91 -12.59 -5.56
CA CYS A 147 6.97 -13.69 -5.30
C CYS A 147 5.58 -13.43 -5.89
N THR A 148 5.23 -12.17 -6.16
CA THR A 148 3.92 -11.81 -6.73
C THR A 148 3.90 -11.58 -8.22
N MET A 149 5.08 -11.45 -8.85
CA MET A 149 5.19 -11.10 -10.27
C MET A 149 4.56 -12.16 -11.18
N GLU A 150 3.77 -11.68 -12.14
CA GLU A 150 3.09 -12.50 -13.14
C GLU A 150 2.86 -11.71 -14.44
N ASN A 151 2.57 -12.43 -15.53
CA ASN A 151 2.19 -11.80 -16.79
C ASN A 151 0.68 -11.66 -16.92
N ARG A 152 0.21 -10.48 -17.33
CA ARG A 152 -1.21 -10.18 -17.57
C ARG A 152 -1.50 -9.97 -19.05
N CYS A 153 -2.78 -9.96 -19.41
CA CYS A 153 -3.17 -9.71 -20.79
C CYS A 153 -2.99 -8.23 -21.20
N THR A 154 -3.10 -7.32 -20.23
CA THR A 154 -2.99 -5.87 -20.39
C THR A 154 -1.54 -5.41 -20.28
N THR A 155 -1.15 -4.41 -21.07
CA THR A 155 0.15 -3.73 -20.96
C THR A 155 0.12 -2.61 -19.90
N ALA A 156 1.30 -2.15 -19.46
CA ALA A 156 1.40 -1.01 -18.57
C ALA A 156 0.69 0.24 -19.14
N THR A 157 0.89 0.53 -20.44
CA THR A 157 0.24 1.66 -21.11
C THR A 157 -1.28 1.57 -21.05
N GLU A 158 -1.86 0.45 -21.48
CA GLU A 158 -3.32 0.24 -21.45
C GLU A 158 -3.90 0.38 -20.02
N PHE A 159 -3.16 -0.13 -19.04
CA PHE A 159 -3.58 -0.05 -17.64
C PHE A 159 -3.66 1.41 -17.14
N PHE A 160 -2.59 2.20 -17.35
CA PHE A 160 -2.54 3.58 -16.90
C PHE A 160 -3.44 4.50 -17.74
N GLU A 161 -3.49 4.32 -19.06
CA GLU A 161 -4.42 5.08 -19.92
C GLU A 161 -5.86 4.93 -19.44
N ARG A 162 -6.30 3.70 -19.13
CA ARG A 162 -7.64 3.46 -18.61
C ARG A 162 -7.90 4.26 -17.33
N ARG A 163 -6.94 4.29 -16.40
CA ARG A 163 -7.06 5.05 -15.14
C ARG A 163 -7.12 6.56 -15.39
N ILE A 164 -6.24 7.09 -16.23
CA ILE A 164 -6.23 8.52 -16.56
C ILE A 164 -7.52 8.93 -17.30
N ARG A 165 -8.03 8.11 -18.23
CA ARG A 165 -9.31 8.35 -18.90
C ARG A 165 -10.49 8.33 -17.92
N ASN A 166 -10.45 7.47 -16.91
CA ASN A 166 -11.46 7.49 -15.84
C ASN A 166 -11.38 8.77 -15.00
N GLN A 167 -10.17 9.28 -14.71
CA GLN A 167 -10.00 10.59 -14.06
C GLN A 167 -10.56 11.72 -14.94
N LEU A 168 -10.23 11.75 -16.23
CA LEU A 168 -10.79 12.71 -17.20
C LEU A 168 -12.32 12.70 -17.20
N LYS A 169 -12.94 11.52 -17.20
CA LYS A 169 -14.40 11.40 -17.09
C LYS A 169 -14.92 12.01 -15.78
N ARG A 170 -14.25 11.75 -14.65
CA ARG A 170 -14.63 12.33 -13.35
C ARG A 170 -14.48 13.86 -13.33
N VAL A 171 -13.47 14.41 -14.01
CA VAL A 171 -13.31 15.86 -14.19
C VAL A 171 -14.51 16.43 -14.98
N LYS A 172 -14.85 15.81 -16.12
CA LYS A 172 -16.01 16.19 -16.94
C LYS A 172 -17.32 16.16 -16.18
N ASP A 173 -17.49 15.15 -15.32
CA ASP A 173 -18.67 14.99 -14.47
C ASP A 173 -18.68 15.95 -13.26
N GLY A 174 -17.68 16.83 -13.10
CA GLY A 174 -17.56 17.74 -11.96
C GLY A 174 -17.20 17.07 -10.62
N LYS A 175 -16.79 15.80 -10.64
CA LYS A 175 -16.47 14.99 -9.44
C LYS A 175 -15.05 15.23 -8.91
N LEU A 176 -14.26 16.03 -9.60
CA LEU A 176 -12.89 16.38 -9.25
C LEU A 176 -12.71 17.91 -9.29
N PRO A 177 -13.26 18.63 -8.30
CA PRO A 177 -13.17 20.10 -8.28
C PRO A 177 -11.71 20.54 -8.14
N GLY A 178 -11.34 21.59 -8.88
CA GLY A 178 -9.98 22.15 -8.92
C GLY A 178 -9.09 21.57 -10.02
N LEU A 179 -9.58 20.61 -10.81
CA LEU A 179 -8.90 20.05 -11.98
C LEU A 179 -9.68 20.39 -13.24
N VAL A 180 -8.98 20.56 -14.36
CA VAL A 180 -9.55 20.78 -15.69
C VAL A 180 -9.19 19.65 -16.64
N GLU A 181 -9.96 19.48 -17.73
CA GLU A 181 -9.72 18.40 -18.69
C GLU A 181 -8.29 18.41 -19.24
N LYS A 182 -7.73 19.60 -19.44
CA LYS A 182 -6.37 19.80 -19.92
C LYS A 182 -5.34 19.08 -19.04
N ASP A 183 -5.54 19.05 -17.72
CA ASP A 183 -4.59 18.42 -16.78
C ASP A 183 -4.47 16.92 -17.07
N CYS A 184 -5.60 16.23 -17.29
CA CYS A 184 -5.62 14.80 -17.64
C CYS A 184 -5.14 14.55 -19.08
N LEU A 185 -5.40 15.47 -20.02
CA LEU A 185 -4.92 15.34 -21.39
C LEU A 185 -3.40 15.51 -21.48
N ASP A 186 -2.83 16.45 -20.73
CA ASP A 186 -1.38 16.63 -20.60
C ASP A 186 -0.75 15.38 -19.97
N GLN A 187 -1.38 14.83 -18.92
CA GLN A 187 -0.96 13.56 -18.31
C GLN A 187 -0.95 12.42 -19.34
N LEU A 188 -2.03 12.22 -20.12
CA LEU A 188 -2.08 11.22 -21.19
C LEU A 188 -0.96 11.41 -22.22
N THR A 189 -0.68 12.66 -22.60
CA THR A 189 0.36 12.99 -23.58
C THR A 189 1.76 12.60 -23.10
N LEU A 190 2.01 12.70 -21.79
CA LEU A 190 3.29 12.36 -21.18
C LEU A 190 3.45 10.86 -20.90
N LEU A 191 2.37 10.08 -20.86
CA LEU A 191 2.41 8.68 -20.45
C LEU A 191 3.43 7.84 -21.23
N PRO A 192 3.51 7.89 -22.57
CA PRO A 192 4.48 7.08 -23.31
C PRO A 192 5.93 7.46 -22.97
N LYS A 193 6.20 8.74 -22.69
CA LYS A 193 7.54 9.23 -22.33
C LYS A 193 7.94 8.76 -20.94
N VAL A 194 7.01 8.79 -19.98
CA VAL A 194 7.26 8.35 -18.60
C VAL A 194 7.49 6.84 -18.53
N LEU A 195 6.69 6.06 -19.26
CA LEU A 195 6.81 4.59 -19.26
C LEU A 195 8.01 4.10 -20.08
N GLY A 196 8.43 4.86 -21.10
CA GLY A 196 9.52 4.49 -21.99
C GLY A 196 9.32 3.08 -22.57
N ARG A 197 10.40 2.28 -22.57
CA ARG A 197 10.37 0.90 -23.05
C ARG A 197 9.46 -0.04 -22.26
N ASP A 198 9.15 0.30 -21.00
CA ASP A 198 8.32 -0.53 -20.13
C ASP A 198 6.83 -0.33 -20.37
N GLY A 199 6.44 0.60 -21.26
CA GLY A 199 5.04 0.84 -21.64
C GLY A 199 4.34 -0.39 -22.23
N HIS A 200 5.08 -1.26 -22.93
CA HIS A 200 4.57 -2.52 -23.48
C HIS A 200 4.72 -3.72 -22.53
N SER A 201 5.32 -3.51 -21.35
CA SER A 201 5.46 -4.58 -20.37
C SER A 201 4.10 -5.11 -19.94
N ARG A 202 4.01 -6.44 -19.88
CA ARG A 202 2.85 -7.18 -19.35
C ARG A 202 3.16 -7.79 -17.99
N ALA A 203 4.33 -7.49 -17.42
CA ALA A 203 4.69 -7.90 -16.07
C ALA A 203 3.93 -7.03 -15.06
N PHE A 204 3.28 -7.69 -14.11
CA PHE A 204 2.53 -7.09 -13.02
C PHE A 204 3.01 -7.72 -11.71
N ALA A 205 2.97 -6.98 -10.63
CA ALA A 205 3.23 -7.47 -9.28
C ALA A 205 2.31 -6.75 -8.28
N VAL A 206 2.27 -7.22 -7.04
CA VAL A 206 1.57 -6.51 -5.97
C VAL A 206 2.38 -5.28 -5.58
N ASP A 207 1.73 -4.13 -5.61
CA ASP A 207 2.14 -2.91 -4.90
C ASP A 207 1.37 -2.85 -3.58
N HIS A 208 2.04 -2.45 -2.50
CA HIS A 208 1.39 -2.18 -1.22
C HIS A 208 0.45 -0.97 -1.32
N GLY A 209 0.78 0.01 -2.16
CA GLY A 209 -0.03 1.20 -2.41
C GLY A 209 0.13 2.32 -1.37
N ASP A 210 0.49 1.99 -0.11
CA ASP A 210 0.69 2.98 0.96
C ASP A 210 1.85 2.62 1.91
N LEU A 211 3.03 2.33 1.35
CA LEU A 211 4.21 1.89 2.12
C LEU A 211 4.91 3.08 2.79
N LYS A 212 4.31 3.55 3.89
CA LYS A 212 4.82 4.64 4.74
C LYS A 212 5.34 4.13 6.09
N PRO A 213 6.14 4.91 6.83
CA PRO A 213 6.72 4.47 8.10
C PRO A 213 5.69 3.98 9.12
N ALA A 214 4.52 4.63 9.19
CA ALA A 214 3.43 4.24 10.09
C ALA A 214 2.87 2.83 9.81
N ASN A 215 3.09 2.29 8.61
CA ASN A 215 2.63 0.98 8.17
C ASN A 215 3.73 -0.10 8.26
N ILE A 216 4.90 0.24 8.81
CA ILE A 216 6.04 -0.67 8.99
C ILE A 216 6.20 -0.91 10.49
N ILE A 217 6.07 -2.15 10.95
CA ILE A 217 6.24 -2.53 12.36
C ILE A 217 7.64 -3.04 12.59
N VAL A 218 8.34 -2.46 13.56
CA VAL A 218 9.69 -2.83 13.99
C VAL A 218 9.71 -3.35 15.43
N ASP A 219 10.61 -4.30 15.71
CA ASP A 219 10.91 -4.75 17.07
C ASP A 219 11.89 -3.81 17.80
N GLN A 220 12.27 -4.17 19.03
CA GLN A 220 13.16 -3.37 19.87
C GLN A 220 14.61 -3.35 19.33
N GLU A 221 14.96 -4.33 18.51
CA GLU A 221 16.24 -4.49 17.84
C GLU A 221 16.29 -3.79 16.47
N ASN A 222 15.22 -3.13 16.05
CA ASN A 222 15.06 -2.48 14.74
C ASN A 222 15.01 -3.44 13.55
N ASN A 223 14.48 -4.65 13.73
CA ASN A 223 14.10 -5.53 12.62
C ASN A 223 12.66 -5.25 12.21
N ILE A 224 12.42 -5.15 10.91
CA ILE A 224 11.07 -5.04 10.35
C ILE A 224 10.38 -6.40 10.51
N LYS A 225 9.34 -6.42 11.36
CA LYS A 225 8.55 -7.61 11.68
C LYS A 225 7.39 -7.80 10.73
N CYS A 226 6.75 -6.70 10.32
CA CYS A 226 5.51 -6.75 9.59
C CYS A 226 5.25 -5.45 8.84
N ILE A 227 4.65 -5.55 7.66
CA ILE A 227 4.03 -4.48 6.91
C ILE A 227 2.52 -4.63 7.11
N ILE A 228 1.86 -3.57 7.57
CA ILE A 228 0.42 -3.57 7.85
C ILE A 228 -0.31 -2.61 6.91
N ASP A 229 -1.64 -2.59 6.99
CA ASP A 229 -2.50 -1.67 6.23
C ASP A 229 -2.46 -1.88 4.71
N TRP A 230 -2.71 -3.13 4.29
CA TRP A 230 -2.76 -3.54 2.89
C TRP A 230 -4.05 -3.13 2.15
N GLY A 231 -4.83 -2.18 2.67
CA GLY A 231 -6.12 -1.77 2.07
C GLY A 231 -5.99 -1.19 0.66
N PHE A 232 -4.84 -0.55 0.36
CA PHE A 232 -4.53 -0.02 -0.97
C PHE A 232 -3.76 -0.99 -1.87
N ALA A 233 -3.49 -2.20 -1.40
CA ALA A 233 -2.66 -3.13 -2.14
C ALA A 233 -3.37 -3.64 -3.39
N ALA A 234 -2.62 -3.71 -4.49
CA ALA A 234 -3.18 -4.10 -5.77
C ALA A 234 -2.16 -4.76 -6.69
N MET A 235 -2.64 -5.67 -7.55
CA MET A 235 -1.87 -6.08 -8.72
C MET A 235 -1.81 -4.93 -9.73
N VAL A 236 -0.62 -4.43 -9.97
CA VAL A 236 -0.35 -3.26 -10.82
C VAL A 236 0.79 -3.57 -11.80
N PRO A 237 0.93 -2.78 -12.89
CA PRO A 237 2.09 -2.91 -13.77
C PRO A 237 3.38 -2.83 -12.98
N ILE A 238 4.40 -3.59 -13.40
CA ILE A 238 5.66 -3.72 -12.67
C ILE A 238 6.33 -2.38 -12.36
N VAL A 239 6.16 -1.38 -13.23
CA VAL A 239 6.70 -0.03 -13.05
C VAL A 239 6.11 0.70 -11.83
N GLN A 240 4.87 0.40 -11.46
CA GLN A 240 4.22 0.89 -10.24
C GLN A 240 4.67 0.09 -9.02
N ALA A 241 4.71 -1.25 -9.12
CA ALA A 241 5.16 -2.10 -8.02
C ALA A 241 6.64 -1.89 -7.66
N ALA A 242 7.45 -1.44 -8.63
CA ALA A 242 8.85 -1.09 -8.49
C ALA A 242 9.09 0.37 -8.06
N LYS A 243 8.07 1.14 -7.70
CA LYS A 243 8.24 2.52 -7.20
C LYS A 243 9.08 2.56 -5.92
N LEU A 244 9.72 3.68 -5.64
CA LEU A 244 10.30 3.92 -4.31
C LEU A 244 9.18 3.98 -3.24
N PRO A 245 9.42 3.46 -2.01
CA PRO A 245 8.59 3.76 -0.85
C PRO A 245 8.33 5.27 -0.70
N CYS A 246 7.14 5.66 -0.24
CA CYS A 246 6.65 7.06 -0.36
C CYS A 246 7.54 8.09 0.35
N PHE A 247 8.22 7.69 1.42
CA PHE A 247 9.11 8.56 2.19
C PHE A 247 10.54 8.65 1.63
N LEU A 248 10.84 7.96 0.52
CA LEU A 248 12.09 8.07 -0.24
C LEU A 248 11.94 8.97 -1.49
N TRP A 249 10.77 9.60 -1.65
CA TRP A 249 10.50 10.67 -2.60
C TRP A 249 9.57 11.71 -1.96
N THR A 250 9.24 12.77 -2.71
CA THR A 250 8.55 13.95 -2.18
C THR A 250 7.03 13.74 -2.14
N ASP A 251 6.52 13.17 -1.05
CA ASP A 251 5.13 12.69 -1.02
C ASP A 251 4.06 13.81 -1.10
N ASP A 252 4.39 15.03 -0.68
CA ASP A 252 3.37 16.06 -0.42
C ASP A 252 3.10 17.05 -1.56
N SER A 253 4.04 17.23 -2.49
CA SER A 253 3.92 18.24 -3.55
C SER A 253 5.02 18.15 -4.59
N ALA A 254 4.67 18.36 -5.86
CA ALA A 254 5.58 18.57 -6.98
C ALA A 254 6.50 19.80 -6.82
N THR A 255 6.18 20.72 -5.91
CA THR A 255 7.02 21.88 -5.61
C THR A 255 8.07 21.61 -4.53
N ARG A 256 7.98 20.48 -3.82
CA ARG A 256 8.86 20.17 -2.69
C ARG A 256 10.13 19.52 -3.23
N VAL A 257 11.28 20.17 -3.00
CA VAL A 257 12.59 19.59 -3.35
C VAL A 257 12.96 18.50 -2.33
N PRO A 258 13.50 17.35 -2.75
CA PRO A 258 14.02 16.33 -1.83
C PRO A 258 15.08 16.88 -0.87
N SER A 259 15.04 16.47 0.40
CA SER A 259 16.08 16.82 1.36
C SER A 259 17.38 16.06 1.06
N GLN A 260 18.52 16.60 1.51
CA GLN A 260 19.80 15.89 1.39
C GLN A 260 19.81 14.57 2.16
N ALA A 261 19.07 14.47 3.26
CA ALA A 261 18.90 13.22 4.01
C ALA A 261 18.15 12.18 3.17
N MET A 262 16.99 12.55 2.61
CA MET A 262 16.20 11.69 1.73
C MET A 262 17.00 11.19 0.51
N LEU A 263 17.80 12.06 -0.12
CA LEU A 263 18.66 11.66 -1.25
C LEU A 263 19.71 10.61 -0.84
N LYS A 264 20.31 10.75 0.36
CA LYS A 264 21.22 9.74 0.90
C LYS A 264 20.51 8.43 1.20
N ASP A 265 19.32 8.50 1.79
CA ASP A 265 18.52 7.31 2.12
C ASP A 265 18.10 6.55 0.87
N ARG A 266 17.65 7.27 -0.15
CA ARG A 266 17.35 6.72 -1.46
C ARG A 266 18.56 5.99 -2.02
N GLN A 267 19.75 6.60 -1.95
CA GLN A 267 20.96 5.95 -2.44
C GLN A 267 21.31 4.70 -1.62
N SER A 268 21.23 4.75 -0.28
CA SER A 268 21.44 3.59 0.59
C SER A 268 20.46 2.46 0.24
N TYR A 269 19.18 2.77 0.07
CA TYR A 269 18.13 1.83 -0.34
C TYR A 269 18.42 1.16 -1.69
N ILE A 270 18.71 1.96 -2.72
CA ILE A 270 18.99 1.46 -4.07
C ILE A 270 20.25 0.58 -4.08
N ASN A 271 21.27 0.97 -3.31
CA ASN A 271 22.51 0.21 -3.19
C ASN A 271 22.30 -1.16 -2.52
N SER A 272 21.28 -1.30 -1.67
CA SER A 272 20.90 -2.58 -1.06
C SER A 272 20.21 -3.54 -2.01
N ILE A 273 19.75 -3.09 -3.18
CA ILE A 273 19.12 -3.97 -4.17
C ILE A 273 20.23 -4.77 -4.90
N PRO A 274 20.16 -6.12 -4.94
CA PRO A 274 21.14 -6.93 -5.63
C PRO A 274 21.10 -6.69 -7.15
N THR A 275 22.26 -6.67 -7.81
CA THR A 275 22.36 -6.27 -9.23
C THR A 275 21.92 -7.37 -10.22
N GLN A 276 21.97 -8.65 -9.85
CA GLN A 276 21.82 -9.75 -10.83
C GLN A 276 21.00 -10.95 -10.36
N GLU A 277 20.19 -10.81 -9.31
CA GLU A 277 19.52 -11.99 -8.72
C GLU A 277 18.13 -12.28 -9.29
N SER A 278 17.39 -11.27 -9.76
CA SER A 278 16.04 -11.49 -10.28
C SER A 278 15.57 -10.44 -11.29
N GLN A 279 14.56 -10.80 -12.10
CA GLN A 279 13.87 -9.88 -13.00
C GLN A 279 13.24 -8.71 -12.23
N ALA A 280 12.75 -8.94 -11.00
CA ALA A 280 12.22 -7.90 -10.14
C ALA A 280 13.30 -6.87 -9.75
N ALA A 281 14.50 -7.33 -9.38
CA ALA A 281 15.61 -6.44 -9.06
C ALA A 281 16.02 -5.56 -10.26
N LEU A 282 16.00 -6.13 -11.48
CA LEU A 282 16.26 -5.37 -12.70
C LEU A 282 15.21 -4.28 -12.96
N TYR A 283 13.93 -4.56 -12.68
CA TYR A 283 12.87 -3.55 -12.79
C TYR A 283 12.99 -2.47 -11.72
N MET A 284 13.23 -2.85 -10.46
CA MET A 284 13.44 -1.90 -9.37
C MET A 284 14.61 -0.97 -9.66
N LYS A 285 15.81 -1.48 -9.99
CA LYS A 285 16.95 -0.62 -10.32
C LYS A 285 16.66 0.31 -11.49
N ARG A 286 16.05 -0.21 -12.56
CA ARG A 286 15.72 0.60 -13.74
C ARG A 286 14.79 1.77 -13.44
N TRP A 287 13.85 1.61 -12.50
CA TRP A 287 12.89 2.66 -12.17
C TRP A 287 13.32 3.56 -11.01
N GLN A 288 14.22 3.07 -10.16
CA GLN A 288 14.63 3.77 -8.95
C GLN A 288 15.99 4.47 -9.11
N ASP A 289 16.90 3.95 -9.94
CA ASP A 289 18.25 4.47 -10.18
C ASP A 289 18.34 5.26 -11.49
N VAL A 290 17.39 6.18 -11.69
CA VAL A 290 17.33 7.06 -12.87
C VAL A 290 17.30 8.53 -12.46
N LYS A 291 17.85 9.39 -13.31
CA LYS A 291 17.98 10.83 -13.03
C LYS A 291 16.63 11.54 -12.86
N ASP A 292 15.59 11.02 -13.51
CA ASP A 292 14.23 11.55 -13.51
C ASP A 292 13.29 10.79 -12.56
N VAL A 293 13.85 10.03 -11.60
CA VAL A 293 13.06 9.18 -10.69
C VAL A 293 11.97 9.96 -9.95
N ASP A 294 12.25 11.16 -9.47
CA ASP A 294 11.26 12.00 -8.78
C ASP A 294 10.08 12.33 -9.68
N PHE A 295 10.34 12.72 -10.93
CA PHE A 295 9.28 12.96 -11.91
C PHE A 295 8.44 11.71 -12.14
N ARG A 296 9.08 10.56 -12.35
CA ARG A 296 8.37 9.29 -12.59
C ARG A 296 7.51 8.89 -11.39
N MET A 297 8.02 9.01 -10.17
CA MET A 297 7.29 8.68 -8.94
C MET A 297 6.05 9.57 -8.77
N LEU A 298 6.22 10.90 -8.89
CA LEU A 298 5.14 11.88 -8.76
C LEU A 298 4.10 11.74 -9.88
N TYR A 299 4.56 11.47 -11.11
CA TYR A 299 3.67 11.21 -12.24
C TYR A 299 2.82 9.96 -11.98
N LEU A 300 3.42 8.83 -11.60
CA LEU A 300 2.65 7.61 -11.30
C LEU A 300 1.69 7.82 -10.12
N GLU A 301 2.12 8.56 -9.10
CA GLU A 301 1.27 8.93 -7.97
C GLU A 301 0.06 9.78 -8.39
N SER A 302 0.23 10.71 -9.33
CA SER A 302 -0.86 11.54 -9.85
C SER A 302 -1.99 10.76 -10.53
N ILE A 303 -1.75 9.51 -10.92
CA ILE A 303 -2.78 8.62 -11.50
C ILE A 303 -3.74 8.09 -10.42
N SER A 304 -3.31 8.06 -9.16
CA SER A 304 -4.09 7.56 -8.02
C SER A 304 -4.53 8.68 -7.07
N SER A 305 -3.71 9.72 -6.93
CA SER A 305 -3.94 10.83 -5.99
C SER A 305 -4.43 12.09 -6.69
N LYS A 306 -5.63 12.56 -6.30
CA LYS A 306 -6.17 13.85 -6.74
C LYS A 306 -5.24 15.02 -6.37
N GLY A 307 -4.70 14.99 -5.15
CA GLY A 307 -3.80 16.03 -4.65
C GLY A 307 -2.53 16.12 -5.49
N MET A 308 -1.93 14.97 -5.79
CA MET A 308 -0.73 14.92 -6.61
C MET A 308 -1.00 15.32 -8.06
N LEU A 309 -2.14 14.94 -8.64
CA LEU A 309 -2.55 15.41 -9.96
C LEU A 309 -2.67 16.93 -10.02
N ALA A 310 -3.33 17.54 -9.03
CA ALA A 310 -3.43 18.99 -8.96
C ALA A 310 -2.05 19.65 -8.76
N SER A 311 -1.19 19.05 -7.93
CA SER A 311 0.17 19.54 -7.70
C SER A 311 1.02 19.52 -8.97
N MET A 312 1.08 18.37 -9.67
CA MET A 312 1.81 18.23 -10.94
C MET A 312 1.27 19.14 -12.04
N ALA A 313 -0.07 19.28 -12.14
CA ALA A 313 -0.70 20.20 -13.08
C ALA A 313 -0.37 21.67 -12.78
N SER A 314 -0.31 22.06 -11.49
CA SER A 314 -0.01 23.44 -11.08
C SER A 314 1.39 23.90 -11.46
N VAL A 315 2.34 22.96 -11.57
CA VAL A 315 3.71 23.21 -12.04
C VAL A 315 3.88 22.96 -13.54
N GLY A 316 2.78 22.71 -14.26
CA GLY A 316 2.78 22.49 -15.71
C GLY A 316 3.55 21.23 -16.12
N TRP A 317 3.53 20.18 -15.29
CA TRP A 317 4.26 18.93 -15.49
C TRP A 317 5.76 19.14 -15.69
N LYS A 318 6.36 20.06 -14.94
CA LYS A 318 7.80 20.32 -14.89
C LYS A 318 8.23 20.57 -13.46
N LEU A 319 9.19 19.79 -12.97
CA LEU A 319 9.77 20.01 -11.65
C LEU A 319 10.94 20.97 -11.79
N SER A 320 11.09 21.92 -10.87
CA SER A 320 12.17 22.92 -10.93
C SER A 320 13.57 22.34 -10.68
N TYR A 321 13.64 21.09 -10.23
CA TYR A 321 14.86 20.41 -9.79
C TYR A 321 15.08 19.05 -10.49
N CYS A 322 14.17 18.64 -11.37
CA CYS A 322 14.20 17.31 -12.00
C CYS A 322 13.51 17.37 -13.37
N ASP A 323 14.28 17.15 -14.44
CA ASP A 323 13.75 17.07 -15.79
C ASP A 323 13.40 15.62 -16.15
N LEU A 324 12.29 15.43 -16.85
CA LEU A 324 11.97 14.14 -17.47
C LEU A 324 13.02 13.84 -18.55
N VAL A 325 13.70 12.69 -18.42
CA VAL A 325 14.71 12.26 -19.39
C VAL A 325 14.03 11.37 -20.42
N GLU A 326 14.07 11.76 -21.69
CA GLU A 326 13.63 10.89 -22.77
C GLU A 326 14.64 9.74 -22.93
N GLU A 327 14.18 8.50 -22.73
CA GLU A 327 14.97 7.32 -23.09
C GLU A 327 15.13 7.29 -24.62
N ILE A 328 16.37 7.46 -25.10
CA ILE A 328 16.74 7.37 -26.53
C ILE A 328 16.61 5.93 -27.03
#